data_AF-A0A829VY70-F1
#
_entry.id   AF-A0A829VY70-F1
#
_cell.length_a   1.000
_cell.length_b   1.000
_cell.length_c   1.000
_cell.angle_alpha   90.00
_cell.angle_beta   90.00
_cell.angle_gamma   90.00
#
_symmetry.space_group_name_H-M   'P 1'
#
loop_
_entity.id
_entity.type
_entity.pdbx_description
1 polymer ?
#
loop_
_entity_poly.entity_id
_entity_poly.type
_entity_poly.pdbx_seq_one_letter_code
_entity_poly.pdbx_strand_id
1 'polypeptide(L)' 'MNAAVLAPTGLNKQNFFIEASGNTVSIRPKDNRPMSQIDIGIVKYHFEVGAGRENFIWK' A
#
# COMPACT_ATOMS: atom_id res chain seq x y z
N MET A 1 4.73 -7.52 5.46
CA MET A 1 4.91 -6.05 5.44
C MET A 1 6.07 -5.60 4.57
N ASN A 2 7.22 -6.29 4.60
CA ASN A 2 8.45 -5.91 3.89
C ASN A 2 8.28 -5.61 2.38
N ALA A 3 7.45 -6.37 1.65
CA ALA A 3 7.26 -6.13 0.22
C ALA A 3 6.63 -4.76 -0.09
N ALA A 4 5.62 -4.34 0.67
CA ALA A 4 4.89 -3.08 0.46
C ALA A 4 5.74 -1.84 0.71
N VAL A 5 6.64 -1.88 1.70
CA VAL A 5 7.54 -0.76 2.03
C VAL A 5 8.72 -0.63 1.06
N LEU A 6 8.96 -1.64 0.22
CA LEU A 6 9.94 -1.61 -0.86
C LEU A 6 9.34 -1.12 -2.18
N ALA A 7 8.05 -0.76 -2.20
CA ALA A 7 7.39 -0.24 -3.38
C ALA A 7 8.02 1.10 -3.82
N PRO A 8 8.34 1.27 -5.12
CA PRO A 8 8.77 2.57 -5.63
C PRO A 8 7.62 3.57 -5.53
N THR A 9 7.92 4.80 -5.10
CA THR A 9 6.94 5.90 -5.02
C THR A 9 7.54 7.17 -5.62
N GLY A 10 6.70 8.12 -6.02
CA GLY A 10 7.14 9.39 -6.59
C GLY A 10 8.14 10.11 -5.67
N LEU A 11 9.34 10.39 -6.20
CA LEU A 11 10.46 10.99 -5.47
C LEU A 11 10.86 10.21 -4.19
N ASN A 12 10.55 8.91 -4.12
CA ASN A 12 10.75 8.05 -2.95
C ASN A 12 10.12 8.61 -1.66
N LYS A 13 8.99 9.33 -1.78
CA LYS A 13 8.33 9.97 -0.62
C LYS A 13 7.73 8.98 0.37
N GLN A 14 7.36 7.77 -0.09
CA GLN A 14 6.72 6.73 0.73
C GLN A 14 5.55 7.29 1.55
N ASN A 15 4.70 8.06 0.87
CA ASN A 15 3.68 8.90 1.52
C ASN A 15 2.33 8.18 1.69
N PHE A 16 2.34 7.04 2.38
CA PHE A 16 1.15 6.23 2.60
C PHE A 16 1.05 5.69 4.03
N PHE A 17 -0.16 5.27 4.41
CA PHE A 17 -0.44 4.49 5.61
C PHE A 17 -0.98 3.11 5.23
N ILE A 18 -0.52 2.09 5.94
CA ILE A 18 -1.08 0.73 5.90
C ILE A 18 -1.66 0.45 7.28
N GLU A 19 -2.93 0.08 7.33
CA GLU A 19 -3.61 -0.36 8.56
C GLU A 19 -4.18 -1.75 8.35
N ALA A 20 -4.07 -2.60 9.36
CA ALA A 20 -4.66 -3.93 9.36
C ALA A 20 -5.48 -4.15 10.64
N SER A 21 -6.64 -4.77 10.50
CA SER A 21 -7.50 -5.22 11.61
C SER A 21 -7.96 -6.63 11.29
N GLY A 22 -7.40 -7.63 11.97
CA GLY A 22 -7.55 -9.03 11.61
C GLY A 22 -7.12 -9.26 10.15
N ASN A 23 -8.02 -9.81 9.34
CA ASN A 23 -7.79 -10.08 7.92
C ASN A 23 -8.11 -8.92 6.98
N THR A 24 -8.52 -7.77 7.52
CA THR A 24 -8.92 -6.61 6.72
C THR A 24 -7.78 -5.60 6.68
N VAL A 25 -7.41 -5.15 5.48
CA VAL A 25 -6.29 -4.22 5.25
C VAL A 25 -6.77 -2.99 4.51
N SER A 26 -6.29 -1.82 4.90
CA SER A 26 -6.49 -0.56 4.17
C SER A 26 -5.16 0.11 3.89
N ILE A 27 -5.03 0.67 2.69
CA ILE A 27 -3.86 1.46 2.28
C ILE A 27 -4.37 2.78 1.70
N ARG A 28 -3.93 3.89 2.30
CA ARG A 28 -4.35 5.25 1.93
C ARG A 28 -3.16 6.19 1.87
N PRO A 29 -3.22 7.26 1.06
CA PRO A 29 -2.14 8.24 1.05
C PRO A 29 -2.18 9.08 2.34
N LYS A 30 -1.03 9.62 2.77
CA LYS A 30 -1.01 10.55 3.93
C LYS A 30 -1.56 11.93 3.56
N ASP A 31 -1.49 12.29 2.29
CA ASP A 31 -2.04 13.53 1.73
C ASP A 31 -2.51 13.37 0.27
N ASN A 32 -3.34 14.31 -0.19
CA ASN A 32 -3.85 14.34 -1.57
C ASN A 32 -2.91 15.10 -2.51
N ARG A 33 -1.65 14.68 -2.61
CA ARG A 33 -0.69 15.24 -3.57
C ARG A 33 -0.79 14.61 -4.96
N PRO A 34 -0.24 15.29 -5.99
CA PRO A 34 -0.03 14.67 -7.30
C PRO A 34 0.73 13.35 -7.14
N MET A 35 0.33 12.34 -7.90
CA MET A 35 0.85 10.95 -7.87
C MET A 35 0.41 10.09 -6.67
N SER A 36 -0.20 10.63 -5.61
CA SER A 36 -0.61 9.84 -4.43
C SER A 36 -1.45 8.62 -4.80
N GLN A 37 -2.39 8.73 -5.75
CA GLN A 37 -3.21 7.60 -6.18
C GLN A 37 -2.43 6.52 -6.94
N ILE A 38 -1.43 6.93 -7.73
CA ILE A 38 -0.56 6.00 -8.47
C ILE A 38 0.32 5.25 -7.47
N ASP A 39 0.95 5.99 -6.55
CA ASP A 39 1.79 5.42 -5.49
C ASP A 39 1.01 4.37 -4.67
N ILE A 40 -0.26 4.64 -4.35
CA ILE A 40 -1.11 3.69 -3.63
C ILE A 40 -1.38 2.42 -4.44
N GLY A 41 -1.58 2.52 -5.75
CA GLY A 41 -1.69 1.35 -6.62
C GLY A 41 -0.44 0.47 -6.59
N ILE A 42 0.75 1.09 -6.67
CA ILE A 42 2.03 0.38 -6.63
C ILE A 42 2.23 -0.31 -5.27
N VAL A 43 1.96 0.41 -4.16
CA VAL A 43 2.07 -0.14 -2.80
C VAL A 43 1.08 -1.29 -2.58
N LYS A 44 -0.17 -1.17 -3.08
CA LYS A 44 -1.16 -2.26 -3.01
C LYS A 44 -0.69 -3.51 -3.76
N TYR A 45 -0.14 -3.35 -4.97
CA TYR A 45 0.41 -4.47 -5.73
C TYR A 45 1.55 -5.17 -4.98
N HIS A 46 2.52 -4.41 -4.44
CA HIS A 46 3.61 -4.98 -3.64
C HIS A 46 3.10 -5.67 -2.37
N PHE A 47 2.06 -5.12 -1.73
CA PHE A 47 1.41 -5.76 -0.59
C PHE A 47 0.79 -7.10 -1.00
N GLU A 48 0.03 -7.15 -2.09
CA GLU A 48 -0.58 -8.38 -2.62
C GLU A 48 0.45 -9.47 -2.92
N VAL A 49 1.55 -9.11 -3.58
CA VAL A 49 2.64 -10.05 -3.90
C VAL A 49 3.28 -10.61 -2.63
N GLY A 50 3.47 -9.77 -1.60
CA GLY A 50 4.09 -10.20 -0.35
C GLY A 50 3.16 -10.92 0.63
N ALA A 51 1.85 -10.66 0.56
CA ALA A 51 0.86 -11.21 1.49
C ALA A 51 0.14 -12.44 0.93
N GLY A 52 0.04 -12.59 -0.39
CA GLY A 52 -0.90 -13.52 -1.04
C GLY A 52 -2.31 -12.94 -1.03
N ARG A 53 -2.98 -12.92 -2.19
CA ARG A 53 -4.26 -12.24 -2.40
C ARG A 53 -5.42 -12.91 -1.65
N GLU A 54 -5.27 -14.16 -1.29
CA GLU A 54 -6.21 -14.98 -0.53
C GLU A 54 -6.13 -14.77 0.99
N ASN A 55 -5.03 -14.19 1.47
CA ASN A 55 -4.74 -14.06 2.89
C ASN A 55 -5.24 -12.77 3.52
N PHE A 56 -6.02 -11.95 2.80
CA PHE A 56 -6.59 -10.72 3.35
C PHE A 56 -7.77 -10.20 2.50
N ILE A 57 -8.49 -9.21 3.04
CA ILE A 57 -9.60 -8.52 2.39
C ILE A 57 -9.29 -7.03 2.38
N TRP A 58 -9.40 -6.38 1.22
CA TRP A 58 -9.30 -4.92 1.12
C TRP A 58 -10.50 -4.25 1.81
N LYS A 59 -10.22 -3.21 2.61
CA LYS A 59 -11.22 -2.26 3.11
C LYS A 59 -11.50 -1.15 2.09
#